data_AF-A0A971YP68-F1
#
_entry.id   AF-A0A971YP68-F1
#
_cell.length_a   1.000
_cell.length_b   1.000
_cell.length_c   1.000
_cell.angle_alpha   90.00
_cell.angle_beta   90.00
_cell.angle_gamma   90.00
#
_symmetry.space_group_name_H-M   'P 1'
#
loop_
_entity.id
_entity.type
_entity.pdbx_description
1 polymer ?
#
loop_
_entity_poly.entity_id
_entity_poly.type
_entity_poly.pdbx_seq_one_letter_code
_entity_poly.pdbx_strand_id
1 'polypeptide(L)'
;MELRSFRGGVHPDPSKDRTASSHIQVAPLPGRVVIPLAQGGAPCEPLVKKGDSVLAGQKIGESQSFVSAPVHASVSGKVVGIETR
;
A
#
# COMPACT_ATOMS: atom_id res chain seq x y z
N MET A 1 5.35 24.16 36.45
CA MET A 1 5.70 23.05 35.54
C MET A 1 4.82 21.87 35.91
N GLU A 2 3.81 21.56 35.11
CA GLU A 2 3.00 20.37 35.34
C GLU A 2 3.77 19.10 34.97
N LEU A 3 3.71 18.11 35.85
CA LEU A 3 4.29 16.78 35.65
C LEU A 3 3.48 16.05 34.56
N ARG A 4 4.12 15.73 33.44
CA ARG A 4 3.52 14.88 32.40
C ARG A 4 3.27 13.48 32.96
N SER A 5 2.09 12.92 32.69
CA SER A 5 1.60 11.65 33.24
C SER A 5 2.32 10.40 32.73
N PHE A 6 3.25 10.52 31.78
CA PHE A 6 4.07 9.42 31.29
C PHE A 6 5.44 9.91 30.81
N ARG A 7 6.46 9.04 30.88
CA ARG A 7 7.81 9.31 30.36
C ARG A 7 7.84 9.03 28.85
N GLY A 8 8.29 10.01 28.07
CA GLY A 8 8.30 9.94 26.61
C GLY A 8 6.98 10.45 26.00
N GLY A 9 6.98 10.78 24.71
CA GLY A 9 5.83 11.32 23.99
C GLY A 9 6.06 12.72 23.45
N VAL A 10 5.75 12.90 22.16
CA VAL A 10 5.68 14.19 21.47
C VAL A 10 4.22 14.43 21.08
N HIS A 11 3.77 15.67 21.18
CA HIS A 11 2.54 16.14 20.53
C HIS A 11 2.99 16.98 19.33
N PRO A 12 3.19 16.38 18.14
CA PRO A 12 3.54 17.14 16.95
C PRO A 12 2.40 18.10 16.61
N ASP A 13 2.75 19.27 16.08
CA ASP A 13 1.74 20.21 15.61
C ASP A 13 0.87 19.55 14.54
N PRO A 14 -0.47 19.59 14.69
CA PRO A 14 -1.38 18.75 13.90
C PRO A 14 -1.41 19.12 12.41
N SER A 15 -0.96 20.32 12.02
CA SER A 15 -0.86 20.80 10.63
C SER A 15 -2.13 20.60 9.77
N LYS A 16 -3.29 20.46 10.41
CA LYS A 16 -4.59 20.16 9.76
C LYS A 16 -5.05 21.30 8.86
N ASP A 17 -4.62 22.52 9.14
CA ASP A 17 -5.01 23.72 8.40
C ASP A 17 -4.39 23.79 7.00
N ARG A 18 -3.33 23.02 6.72
CA ARG A 18 -2.56 23.08 5.45
C ARG A 18 -3.42 22.85 4.20
N THR A 19 -4.45 22.03 4.30
CA THR A 19 -5.33 21.66 3.18
C THR A 19 -6.81 21.66 3.57
N ALA A 20 -7.16 22.21 4.74
CA ALA A 20 -8.53 22.15 5.28
C ALA A 20 -9.57 22.83 4.36
N SER A 21 -9.16 23.85 3.61
CA SER A 21 -10.01 24.59 2.67
C SER A 21 -9.75 24.22 1.19
N SER A 22 -8.91 23.21 0.92
CA SER A 22 -8.58 22.82 -0.45
C SER A 22 -9.76 22.10 -1.09
N HIS A 23 -10.07 22.45 -2.34
CA HIS A 23 -11.05 21.72 -3.13
C HIS A 23 -10.57 20.29 -3.42
N ILE A 24 -11.50 19.34 -3.48
CA ILE A 24 -11.24 17.97 -3.93
C ILE A 24 -10.79 18.02 -5.40
N GLN A 25 -9.71 17.32 -5.71
CA GLN A 25 -9.15 17.24 -7.06
C GLN A 25 -9.01 15.79 -7.49
N VAL A 26 -9.16 15.54 -8.79
CA VAL A 26 -8.90 14.24 -9.38
C VAL A 26 -7.38 14.06 -9.50
N ALA A 27 -6.84 13.06 -8.82
CA ALA A 27 -5.44 12.69 -8.98
C ALA A 27 -5.24 11.93 -10.31
N PRO A 28 -4.21 12.25 -11.10
CA PRO A 28 -3.88 11.46 -12.28
C PRO A 28 -3.47 10.05 -11.88
N LEU A 29 -3.77 9.07 -12.73
CA LEU A 29 -3.30 7.70 -12.51
C LEU A 29 -1.78 7.64 -12.59
N PRO A 30 -1.11 6.92 -11.67
CA PRO A 30 0.34 6.77 -11.73
C PRO A 30 0.74 5.91 -12.93
N GLY A 31 1.84 6.28 -13.61
CA GLY A 31 2.37 5.48 -14.72
C GLY A 31 2.97 4.13 -14.30
N ARG A 32 3.29 3.95 -13.03
CA ARG A 32 3.78 2.70 -12.44
C ARG A 32 3.36 2.63 -10.97
N VAL A 33 2.98 1.44 -10.53
CA VAL A 33 2.74 1.11 -9.12
C VAL A 33 3.66 -0.02 -8.68
N VAL A 34 3.93 -0.09 -7.38
CA VAL A 34 4.58 -1.24 -6.74
C VAL A 34 3.57 -1.80 -5.74
N ILE A 35 3.30 -3.09 -5.83
CA ILE A 35 2.33 -3.77 -4.98
C ILE A 35 3.11 -4.78 -4.13
N PRO A 36 3.32 -4.50 -2.83
CA PRO A 36 3.96 -5.45 -1.93
C PRO A 36 3.16 -6.75 -1.82
N LEU A 37 3.86 -7.88 -1.92
CA LEU A 37 3.28 -9.21 -1.69
C LEU A 37 3.24 -9.60 -0.20
N ALA A 38 3.84 -8.77 0.67
CA ALA A 38 3.79 -8.91 2.12
C ALA A 38 3.08 -7.67 2.70
N GLN A 39 1.80 -7.81 3.07
CA GLN A 39 0.93 -6.72 3.54
C GLN A 39 0.35 -7.01 4.93
N GLY A 40 1.07 -7.77 5.74
CA GLY A 40 0.61 -8.34 7.01
C GLY A 40 0.30 -9.84 6.88
N GLY A 41 0.70 -10.62 7.87
CA GLY A 41 0.70 -12.08 7.78
C GLY A 41 1.88 -12.63 6.96
N ALA A 42 1.79 -13.91 6.57
CA ALA A 42 2.81 -14.55 5.77
C ALA A 42 2.88 -13.96 4.34
N PRO A 43 4.07 -13.86 3.74
CA PRO A 43 4.23 -13.40 2.36
C PRO A 43 3.42 -14.24 1.36
N CYS A 44 2.89 -13.57 0.32
CA CYS A 44 2.26 -14.22 -0.82
C CYS A 44 3.27 -14.60 -1.91
N GLU A 45 3.04 -15.76 -2.52
CA GLU A 45 3.67 -16.13 -3.77
C GLU A 45 2.97 -15.41 -4.94
N PRO A 46 3.73 -14.90 -5.94
CA PRO A 46 3.15 -14.24 -7.09
C PRO A 46 2.41 -15.23 -8.00
N LEU A 47 1.23 -14.85 -8.45
CA LEU A 47 0.41 -15.59 -9.43
C LEU A 47 0.60 -15.10 -10.87
N VAL A 48 1.43 -14.09 -11.06
CA VAL A 48 1.73 -13.46 -12.36
C VAL A 48 3.22 -13.42 -12.57
N LYS A 49 3.66 -13.17 -13.81
CA LYS A 49 5.07 -13.00 -14.18
C LYS A 49 5.28 -11.74 -15.00
N LYS A 50 6.54 -11.34 -15.15
CA LYS A 50 6.93 -10.23 -16.02
C LYS A 50 6.37 -10.44 -17.43
N GLY A 51 5.68 -9.41 -17.94
CA GLY A 51 5.07 -9.41 -19.25
C GLY A 51 3.56 -9.67 -19.25
N ASP A 52 3.00 -10.22 -18.17
CA ASP A 52 1.57 -10.49 -18.09
C ASP A 52 0.75 -9.20 -18.06
N SER A 53 -0.40 -9.24 -18.71
CA SER A 53 -1.44 -8.21 -18.56
C SER A 53 -2.31 -8.55 -17.36
N VAL A 54 -2.64 -7.55 -16.55
CA VAL A 54 -3.51 -7.67 -15.37
C VAL A 54 -4.63 -6.65 -15.43
N LEU A 55 -5.77 -6.99 -14.84
CA LEU A 55 -6.89 -6.06 -14.62
C LEU A 55 -6.91 -5.56 -13.18
N ALA A 56 -7.40 -4.34 -12.97
CA ALA A 56 -7.68 -3.84 -11.63
C ALA A 56 -8.60 -4.82 -10.88
N GLY A 57 -8.22 -5.14 -9.64
CA GLY A 57 -8.91 -6.13 -8.82
C GLY A 57 -8.56 -7.59 -9.14
N GLN A 58 -7.67 -7.87 -10.10
CA GLN A 58 -7.20 -9.24 -10.35
C GLN A 58 -6.31 -9.72 -9.20
N LYS A 59 -6.52 -10.95 -8.72
CA LYS A 59 -5.64 -11.60 -7.74
C LYS A 59 -4.28 -11.88 -8.37
N ILE A 60 -3.22 -11.33 -7.80
CA ILE A 60 -1.83 -11.40 -8.29
C ILE A 60 -0.87 -12.05 -7.29
N GLY A 61 -1.32 -12.32 -6.06
CA GLY A 61 -0.55 -13.04 -5.06
C GLY A 61 -1.45 -13.84 -4.12
N GLU A 62 -0.97 -15.00 -3.70
CA GLU A 62 -1.68 -15.92 -2.81
C GLU A 62 -0.72 -16.60 -1.84
N SER A 63 -1.23 -17.02 -0.68
CA SER A 63 -0.48 -17.81 0.29
C SER A 63 -1.38 -18.90 0.84
N GLN A 64 -0.81 -20.06 1.13
CA GLN A 64 -1.51 -21.15 1.82
C GLN A 64 -1.35 -21.07 3.35
N SER A 65 -0.67 -20.03 3.85
CA SER A 65 -0.44 -19.86 5.27
C SER A 65 -1.71 -19.47 6.02
N PHE A 66 -1.85 -19.97 7.25
CA PHE A 66 -3.02 -19.78 8.10
C PHE A 66 -3.37 -18.30 8.36
N VAL A 67 -2.36 -17.44 8.54
CA VAL A 67 -2.54 -15.99 8.65
C VAL A 67 -1.95 -15.33 7.41
N SER A 68 -2.78 -15.10 6.41
CA SER A 68 -2.41 -14.43 5.16
C SER A 68 -3.61 -13.74 4.51
N ALA A 69 -3.35 -12.86 3.55
CA ALA A 69 -4.38 -12.18 2.75
C ALA A 69 -3.98 -12.18 1.27
N PRO A 70 -4.91 -12.48 0.34
CA PRO A 70 -4.62 -12.43 -1.09
C PRO A 70 -4.33 -11.00 -1.56
N VAL A 71 -3.34 -10.87 -2.44
CA VAL A 71 -2.90 -9.57 -2.98
C VAL A 71 -3.49 -9.38 -4.37
N HIS A 72 -4.05 -8.18 -4.62
CA HIS A 72 -4.74 -7.84 -5.86
C HIS A 72 -4.08 -6.64 -6.56
N ALA A 73 -4.20 -6.60 -7.89
CA ALA A 73 -3.74 -5.48 -8.70
C ALA A 73 -4.57 -4.22 -8.42
N SER A 74 -3.92 -3.11 -8.08
CA SER A 74 -4.59 -1.82 -7.86
C SER A 74 -4.97 -1.10 -9.16
N VAL A 75 -4.30 -1.45 -10.27
CA VAL A 75 -4.53 -0.87 -11.60
C VAL A 75 -4.45 -1.95 -12.67
N SER A 76 -5.15 -1.74 -13.78
CA SER A 76 -4.96 -2.53 -15.00
C SER A 76 -3.66 -2.12 -15.68
N GLY A 77 -2.92 -3.07 -16.25
CA GLY A 77 -1.65 -2.78 -16.90
C GLY A 77 -0.84 -4.02 -17.21
N LYS A 78 0.48 -3.83 -17.34
CA LYS A 78 1.44 -4.91 -17.64
C LYS A 78 2.45 -5.05 -16.51
N VAL A 79 2.72 -6.27 -16.08
CA VAL A 79 3.72 -6.55 -15.04
C VAL A 79 5.11 -6.29 -15.60
N VAL A 80 5.82 -5.31 -15.05
CA VAL A 80 7.17 -4.92 -15.51
C VAL A 80 8.29 -5.74 -14.86
N GLY A 81 8.04 -6.32 -13.69
CA GLY A 81 9.00 -7.12 -12.94
C GLY A 81 8.47 -7.51 -11.55
N ILE A 82 9.11 -8.49 -10.94
CA ILE A 82 8.87 -8.95 -9.56
C ILE A 82 10.25 -9.03 -8.91
N GLU A 83 10.48 -8.24 -7.87
CA GLU A 83 11.79 -8.03 -7.25
C GLU A 83 11.65 -7.84 -5.73
N THR A 84 12.63 -8.33 -4.98
CA THR A 84 12.73 -8.08 -3.54
C THR A 84 13.26 -6.66 -3.32
N ARG A 85 12.60 -5.89 -2.46
CA ARG A 85 13.01 -4.54 -2.04
C ARG A 85 13.07 -4.44 -0.54
#